data_AF-A0A137P6P6-F1
#
_entry.id   AF-A0A137P6P6-F1
#
_cell.length_a   1.000
_cell.length_b   1.000
_cell.length_c   1.000
_cell.angle_alpha   90.00
_cell.angle_beta   90.00
_cell.angle_gamma   90.00
#
_symmetry.space_group_name_H-M   'P 1'
#
loop_
_entity.id
_entity.type
_entity.pdbx_description
1 polymer ?
#
loop_
_entity_poly.entity_id
_entity_poly.type
_entity_poly.pdbx_seq_one_letter_code
_entity_poly.pdbx_strand_id
1 'polypeptide(L)'
;IPNQYIITFKPQNTRSGFESLLNQFNRDLPKSTQGDGIFQVYDTLIQGAAIRASASSLDILRSLPYIANIESDKVVKANFESQSNAPWGLARISQRDKLSGNSYTYNYKADAGKGVNVYVIDTGINIKHKDFEGRAVWGKTIPKGLSDEDENGHGTHCAGTVGGKTYGVAKKATLIAVRVLNGEGSGSNSDVIAGIEWAVKDQRYGSGKVISMSLGGLPSPTLDEVVNKAVDAGVVVVVAAGNESRDANTASPARAEKAITVGATNIKDERAYFSNWGLKIDVFAPGQDIKSAWIGSDDATNTISGTSMACPHIAGIAATFIS
;
A
#
# COMPACT_ATOMS: atom_id res chain seq x y z
N ILE A 1 -29.14 -10.15 -2.17
CA ILE A 1 -29.28 -10.49 -0.75
C ILE A 1 -30.71 -10.95 -0.55
N PRO A 2 -30.98 -12.16 -0.04
CA PRO A 2 -32.34 -12.65 0.12
C PRO A 2 -33.20 -11.66 0.91
N ASN A 3 -34.42 -11.40 0.41
CA ASN A 3 -35.41 -10.52 1.04
C ASN A 3 -34.96 -9.07 1.27
N GLN A 4 -33.96 -8.57 0.53
CA GLN A 4 -33.54 -7.16 0.56
C GLN A 4 -33.69 -6.52 -0.80
N TYR A 5 -34.23 -5.30 -0.80
CA TYR A 5 -34.52 -4.54 -2.01
C TYR A 5 -34.15 -3.08 -1.84
N ILE A 6 -33.71 -2.46 -2.94
CA ILE A 6 -33.54 -1.02 -3.06
C ILE A 6 -34.77 -0.48 -3.79
N ILE A 7 -35.42 0.50 -3.18
CA ILE A 7 -36.63 1.16 -3.68
C ILE A 7 -36.27 2.60 -3.98
N THR A 8 -36.54 3.04 -5.21
CA THR A 8 -36.46 4.46 -5.56
C THR A 8 -37.87 5.02 -5.72
N PHE A 9 -38.08 6.22 -5.22
CA PHE A 9 -39.33 6.95 -5.34
C PHE A 9 -39.29 7.91 -6.52
N LYS A 10 -40.46 8.27 -7.02
CA LYS A 10 -40.59 9.38 -7.98
C LYS A 10 -40.15 10.69 -7.29
N PRO A 11 -39.36 11.55 -7.98
CA PRO A 11 -38.76 12.73 -7.36
C PRO A 11 -39.80 13.67 -6.73
N GLN A 12 -39.52 14.10 -5.50
CA GLN A 12 -40.23 15.15 -4.79
C GLN A 12 -39.43 16.45 -4.83
N ASN A 13 -40.09 17.56 -5.16
CA ASN A 13 -39.46 18.86 -5.31
C ASN A 13 -39.09 19.53 -3.98
N THR A 14 -39.48 18.94 -2.85
CA THR A 14 -39.24 19.48 -1.50
C THR A 14 -38.86 18.37 -0.52
N ARG A 15 -38.07 18.72 0.49
CA ARG A 15 -37.71 17.82 1.59
C ARG A 15 -38.94 17.32 2.35
N SER A 16 -39.90 18.21 2.63
CA SER A 16 -41.15 17.84 3.29
C SER A 16 -42.00 16.90 2.44
N GLY A 17 -42.00 17.06 1.11
CA GLY A 17 -42.63 16.13 0.18
C GLY A 17 -42.00 14.73 0.26
N PHE A 18 -40.67 14.64 0.30
CA PHE A 18 -39.97 13.38 0.48
C PHE A 18 -40.26 12.72 1.84
N GLU A 19 -40.22 13.49 2.94
CA GLU A 19 -40.52 12.98 4.28
C GLU A 19 -41.95 12.45 4.40
N SER A 20 -42.92 13.15 3.80
CA SER A 20 -44.32 12.69 3.73
C SER A 20 -44.44 11.38 2.95
N LEU A 21 -43.73 11.29 1.83
CA LEU A 21 -43.72 10.10 0.98
C LEU A 21 -43.06 8.89 1.66
N LEU A 22 -41.94 9.11 2.35
CA LEU A 22 -41.25 8.08 3.11
C LEU A 22 -42.14 7.54 4.25
N ASN A 23 -42.88 8.43 4.93
CA ASN A 23 -43.84 8.05 5.97
C ASN A 23 -45.02 7.26 5.39
N GLN A 24 -45.52 7.65 4.21
CA GLN A 24 -46.52 6.87 3.49
C GLN A 24 -45.98 5.48 3.13
N PHE A 25 -44.79 5.42 2.55
CA PHE A 25 -44.16 4.16 2.19
C PHE A 25 -43.95 3.22 3.38
N ASN A 26 -43.57 3.75 4.55
CA ASN A 26 -43.43 2.95 5.77
C ASN A 26 -44.76 2.39 6.29
N ARG A 27 -45.90 3.02 5.96
CA ARG A 27 -47.25 2.49 6.25
C ARG A 27 -47.69 1.45 5.23
N ASP A 28 -47.37 1.69 3.95
CA ASP A 28 -47.78 0.84 2.83
C ASP A 28 -46.90 -0.43 2.73
N LEU A 29 -45.75 -0.46 3.40
CA LEU A 29 -44.86 -1.63 3.47
C LEU A 29 -45.54 -2.79 4.23
N PRO A 30 -45.79 -3.95 3.58
CA PRO A 30 -46.38 -5.09 4.27
C PRO A 30 -45.44 -5.62 5.36
N LYS A 31 -45.95 -5.76 6.59
CA LYS A 31 -45.19 -6.26 7.75
C LYS A 31 -45.59 -7.71 7.99
N SER A 32 -44.73 -8.64 7.56
CA SER A 32 -45.05 -10.08 7.60
C SER A 32 -44.30 -10.84 8.69
N THR A 33 -43.11 -10.38 9.12
CA THR A 33 -42.27 -11.02 10.16
C THR A 33 -41.39 -10.03 10.94
N GLN A 34 -40.75 -10.51 12.03
CA GLN A 34 -39.71 -9.79 12.77
C GLN A 34 -38.52 -9.49 11.85
N GLY A 35 -38.33 -8.22 11.48
CA GLY A 35 -37.20 -7.75 10.68
C GLY A 35 -37.55 -7.13 9.32
N ASP A 36 -38.82 -7.19 8.91
CA ASP A 36 -39.34 -6.43 7.76
C ASP A 36 -39.35 -4.93 8.08
N GLY A 37 -38.89 -4.10 7.15
CA GLY A 37 -38.79 -2.66 7.40
C GLY A 37 -37.73 -1.95 6.56
N ILE A 38 -37.76 -0.63 6.62
CA ILE A 38 -36.72 0.25 6.08
C ILE A 38 -35.49 0.15 6.99
N PHE A 39 -34.33 -0.16 6.41
CA PHE A 39 -33.06 -0.17 7.15
C PHE A 39 -32.06 0.86 6.64
N GLN A 40 -32.32 1.47 5.48
CA GLN A 40 -31.54 2.60 4.95
C GLN A 40 -32.48 3.55 4.22
N VAL A 41 -32.24 4.86 4.36
CA VAL A 41 -32.94 5.92 3.61
C VAL A 41 -31.94 6.64 2.72
N TYR A 42 -32.38 7.00 1.51
CA TYR A 42 -31.62 7.79 0.55
C TYR A 42 -32.41 9.07 0.27
N ASP A 43 -31.81 10.23 0.55
CA ASP A 43 -32.48 11.54 0.43
C ASP A 43 -31.66 12.61 -0.31
N THR A 44 -30.43 12.27 -0.69
CA THR A 44 -29.47 13.24 -1.24
C THR A 44 -29.25 13.03 -2.75
N LEU A 45 -28.69 11.88 -3.17
CA LEU A 45 -28.40 11.58 -4.58
C LEU A 45 -29.60 10.95 -5.30
N ILE A 46 -30.40 10.20 -4.55
CA ILE A 46 -31.65 9.57 -4.97
C ILE A 46 -32.63 9.69 -3.81
N GLN A 47 -33.93 9.67 -4.10
CA GLN A 47 -34.99 9.59 -3.09
C GLN A 47 -35.49 8.15 -3.02
N GLY A 48 -35.36 7.50 -1.87
CA GLY A 48 -35.68 6.09 -1.74
C GLY A 48 -35.30 5.45 -0.41
N ALA A 49 -35.33 4.13 -0.37
CA ALA A 49 -35.00 3.34 0.81
C ALA A 49 -34.48 1.95 0.44
N ALA A 50 -33.61 1.37 1.29
CA ALA A 50 -33.38 -0.07 1.30
C ALA A 50 -34.27 -0.72 2.36
N ILE A 51 -34.94 -1.80 1.96
CA ILE A 51 -35.94 -2.50 2.75
C ILE A 51 -35.63 -3.98 2.90
N ARG A 52 -36.07 -4.56 4.01
CA ARG A 52 -36.35 -5.99 4.12
C ARG A 52 -37.83 -6.24 3.89
N ALA A 53 -38.15 -7.13 2.96
CA ALA A 53 -39.52 -7.54 2.66
C ALA A 53 -39.57 -8.95 2.08
N SER A 54 -40.69 -9.64 2.24
CA SER A 54 -40.94 -10.93 1.60
C SER A 54 -41.15 -10.78 0.08
N ALA A 55 -40.83 -11.82 -0.69
CA ALA A 55 -41.04 -11.81 -2.14
C ALA A 55 -42.51 -11.56 -2.53
N SER A 56 -43.47 -12.04 -1.72
CA SER A 56 -44.91 -11.80 -1.92
C SER A 56 -45.32 -10.35 -1.68
N SER A 57 -44.52 -9.55 -0.97
CA SER A 57 -44.76 -8.12 -0.77
C SER A 57 -44.43 -7.30 -2.03
N LEU A 58 -43.61 -7.83 -2.94
CA LEU A 58 -43.14 -7.08 -4.10
C LEU A 58 -44.26 -6.68 -5.06
N ASP A 59 -45.29 -7.50 -5.23
CA ASP A 59 -46.38 -7.18 -6.15
C ASP A 59 -47.24 -6.03 -5.61
N ILE A 60 -47.42 -5.96 -4.29
CA ILE A 60 -48.06 -4.83 -3.61
C ILE A 60 -47.19 -3.58 -3.81
N LEU A 61 -45.89 -3.67 -3.54
CA LEU A 61 -44.99 -2.53 -3.68
C LEU A 61 -44.95 -2.01 -5.12
N ARG A 62 -44.87 -2.89 -6.13
CA ARG A 62 -44.90 -2.51 -7.55
C ARG A 62 -46.19 -1.78 -7.96
N SER A 63 -47.29 -2.00 -7.24
CA SER A 63 -48.56 -1.33 -7.52
C SER A 63 -48.63 0.11 -6.97
N LEU A 64 -47.69 0.50 -6.09
CA LEU A 64 -47.69 1.83 -5.45
C LEU A 64 -47.29 2.92 -6.47
N PRO A 65 -48.13 3.94 -6.70
CA PRO A 65 -47.99 4.88 -7.81
C PRO A 65 -46.78 5.81 -7.70
N TYR A 66 -46.17 5.89 -6.52
CA TYR A 66 -45.03 6.76 -6.22
C TYR A 66 -43.68 6.03 -6.23
N ILE A 67 -43.67 4.70 -6.40
CA ILE A 67 -42.43 3.95 -6.60
C ILE A 67 -41.99 4.13 -8.06
N ALA A 68 -40.71 4.44 -8.25
CA ALA A 68 -40.08 4.58 -9.56
C ALA A 68 -39.42 3.26 -10.00
N ASN A 69 -38.67 2.61 -9.11
CA ASN A 69 -38.03 1.33 -9.38
C ASN A 69 -37.89 0.49 -8.10
N ILE A 70 -37.89 -0.83 -8.28
CA ILE A 70 -37.59 -1.83 -7.25
C ILE A 70 -36.51 -2.76 -7.82
N GLU A 71 -35.37 -2.85 -7.15
CA GLU A 71 -34.33 -3.81 -7.49
C GLU A 71 -33.96 -4.67 -6.27
N SER A 72 -33.63 -5.94 -6.54
CA SER A 72 -33.06 -6.80 -5.50
C SER A 72 -31.67 -6.30 -5.12
N ASP A 73 -31.42 -6.14 -3.81
CA ASP A 73 -30.12 -5.73 -3.31
C ASP A 73 -29.08 -6.82 -3.63
N LYS A 74 -27.84 -6.43 -3.90
CA LYS A 74 -26.76 -7.33 -4.32
C LYS A 74 -25.54 -7.12 -3.45
N VAL A 75 -24.84 -8.21 -3.19
CA VAL A 75 -23.52 -8.13 -2.56
C VAL A 75 -22.55 -7.56 -3.58
N VAL A 76 -22.01 -6.38 -3.31
CA VAL A 76 -20.80 -5.90 -3.99
C VAL A 76 -19.58 -6.48 -3.25
N LYS A 77 -18.61 -7.00 -4.00
CA LYS A 77 -17.35 -7.54 -3.45
C LYS A 77 -16.21 -6.63 -3.87
N ALA A 78 -15.27 -6.40 -2.96
CA ALA A 78 -13.97 -5.85 -3.33
C ALA A 78 -13.17 -6.92 -4.10
N ASN A 79 -12.60 -6.56 -5.23
CA ASN A 79 -11.74 -7.45 -6.02
C ASN A 79 -10.36 -7.52 -5.38
N PHE A 80 -10.12 -8.56 -4.59
CA PHE A 80 -8.80 -8.91 -4.07
C PHE A 80 -8.33 -10.22 -4.70
N GLU A 81 -7.06 -10.26 -5.04
CA GLU A 81 -6.31 -11.47 -5.35
C GLU A 81 -5.69 -12.03 -4.07
N SER A 82 -5.41 -13.32 -4.08
CA SER A 82 -4.77 -14.01 -2.96
C SER A 82 -3.55 -14.79 -3.45
N GLN A 83 -2.44 -14.66 -2.73
CA GLN A 83 -1.26 -15.51 -2.88
C GLN A 83 -1.19 -16.45 -1.68
N SER A 84 -1.38 -17.75 -1.91
CA SER A 84 -1.09 -18.80 -0.94
C SER A 84 0.41 -18.98 -0.75
N ASN A 85 0.84 -19.47 0.41
CA ASN A 85 2.25 -19.66 0.76
C ASN A 85 3.08 -18.38 0.58
N ALA A 86 2.48 -17.23 0.89
CA ALA A 86 3.16 -15.95 0.85
C ALA A 86 4.25 -15.87 1.94
N PRO A 87 5.33 -15.10 1.73
CA PRO A 87 6.20 -14.69 2.82
C PRO A 87 5.38 -14.07 3.95
N TRP A 88 5.76 -14.37 5.19
CA TRP A 88 5.02 -13.92 6.37
C TRP A 88 4.84 -12.40 6.40
N GLY A 89 5.86 -11.64 5.93
CA GLY A 89 5.81 -10.18 5.89
C GLY A 89 4.66 -9.64 5.04
N LEU A 90 4.44 -10.23 3.85
CA LEU A 90 3.31 -9.87 2.99
C LEU A 90 1.97 -10.20 3.66
N ALA A 91 1.84 -11.39 4.23
CA ALA A 91 0.61 -11.77 4.91
C ALA A 91 0.32 -10.82 6.08
N ARG A 92 1.34 -10.49 6.89
CA ARG A 92 1.19 -9.64 8.07
C ARG A 92 0.66 -8.26 7.75
N ILE A 93 1.12 -7.64 6.66
CA ILE A 93 0.65 -6.31 6.25
C ILE A 93 -0.75 -6.32 5.60
N SER A 94 -1.27 -7.49 5.23
CA SER A 94 -2.58 -7.62 4.58
C SER A 94 -3.74 -7.98 5.50
N GLN A 95 -3.49 -8.09 6.81
CA GLN A 95 -4.52 -8.44 7.80
C GLN A 95 -4.31 -7.73 9.14
N ARG A 96 -5.39 -7.59 9.91
CA ARG A 96 -5.35 -7.01 11.27
C ARG A 96 -4.97 -8.04 12.33
N ASP A 97 -5.50 -9.25 12.21
CA ASP A 97 -5.25 -10.33 13.15
C ASP A 97 -3.79 -10.78 13.10
N LYS A 98 -3.27 -11.23 14.24
CA LYS A 98 -1.93 -11.80 14.32
C LYS A 98 -1.82 -13.01 13.40
N LEU A 99 -0.64 -13.20 12.82
CA LEU A 99 -0.37 -14.43 12.06
C LEU A 99 -0.44 -15.64 13.00
N SER A 100 -1.02 -16.73 12.50
CA SER A 100 -1.12 -18.01 13.20
C SER A 100 -0.88 -19.15 12.23
N GLY A 101 -0.31 -20.26 12.71
CA GLY A 101 0.01 -21.41 11.88
C GLY A 101 1.25 -21.20 11.00
N ASN A 102 1.41 -22.06 9.99
CA ASN A 102 2.64 -22.16 9.19
C ASN A 102 2.41 -21.89 7.69
N SER A 103 1.17 -21.58 7.29
CA SER A 103 0.82 -21.22 5.91
C SER A 103 0.18 -19.84 5.92
N TYR A 104 0.70 -18.95 5.09
CA TYR A 104 0.30 -17.56 5.08
C TYR A 104 -0.32 -17.19 3.73
N THR A 105 -1.35 -16.35 3.78
CA THR A 105 -2.02 -15.82 2.59
C THR A 105 -1.79 -14.32 2.53
N TYR A 106 -1.37 -13.82 1.37
CA TYR A 106 -1.31 -12.40 1.10
C TYR A 106 -2.51 -11.99 0.25
N ASN A 107 -3.36 -11.11 0.78
CA ASN A 107 -4.49 -10.54 0.04
C ASN A 107 -4.12 -9.15 -0.49
N TYR A 108 -4.29 -8.93 -1.79
CA TYR A 108 -3.83 -7.70 -2.44
C TYR A 108 -4.72 -7.32 -3.62
N LYS A 109 -4.67 -6.05 -4.02
CA LYS A 109 -5.38 -5.58 -5.22
C LYS A 109 -4.66 -6.07 -6.47
N ALA A 110 -5.39 -6.57 -7.47
CA ALA A 110 -4.80 -7.07 -8.72
C ALA A 110 -3.92 -6.03 -9.46
N ASP A 111 -4.25 -4.75 -9.29
CA ASP A 111 -3.57 -3.60 -9.87
C ASP A 111 -2.63 -2.87 -8.89
N ALA A 112 -2.28 -3.46 -7.73
CA ALA A 112 -1.46 -2.84 -6.70
C ALA A 112 -0.14 -2.25 -7.24
N GLY A 113 -0.03 -0.93 -7.26
CA GLY A 113 1.13 -0.18 -7.73
C GLY A 113 1.17 0.11 -9.23
N LYS A 114 0.14 -0.27 -9.99
CA LYS A 114 0.11 -0.08 -11.45
C LYS A 114 0.26 1.41 -11.78
N GLY A 115 1.22 1.73 -12.67
CA GLY A 115 1.49 3.10 -13.11
C GLY A 115 2.34 3.93 -12.15
N VAL A 116 2.68 3.41 -10.96
CA VAL A 116 3.54 4.09 -10.00
C VAL A 116 5.00 3.69 -10.22
N ASN A 117 5.89 4.70 -10.25
CA ASN A 117 7.32 4.50 -10.31
C ASN A 117 7.90 4.52 -8.88
N VAL A 118 8.54 3.43 -8.47
CA VAL A 118 9.23 3.33 -7.19
C VAL A 118 10.73 3.36 -7.42
N TYR A 119 11.37 4.45 -7.00
CA TYR A 119 12.81 4.66 -7.07
C TYR A 119 13.46 4.00 -5.85
N VAL A 120 14.21 2.94 -6.09
CA VAL A 120 14.98 2.25 -5.06
C VAL A 120 16.39 2.86 -5.07
N ILE A 121 16.63 3.75 -4.10
CA ILE A 121 17.91 4.44 -3.93
C ILE A 121 18.79 3.58 -3.03
N ASP A 122 19.69 2.79 -3.63
CA ASP A 122 20.40 1.70 -2.94
C ASP A 122 21.70 1.26 -3.69
N THR A 123 22.09 -0.01 -3.61
CA THR A 123 23.26 -0.61 -4.30
C THR A 123 23.03 -0.91 -5.79
N GLY A 124 21.79 -0.79 -6.27
CA GLY A 124 21.37 -1.18 -7.62
C GLY A 124 20.19 -2.17 -7.57
N ILE A 125 19.82 -2.71 -8.73
CA ILE A 125 18.87 -3.83 -8.82
C ILE A 125 19.39 -4.81 -9.89
N ASN A 126 19.36 -6.12 -9.61
CA ASN A 126 19.45 -7.14 -10.66
C ASN A 126 18.15 -7.12 -11.49
N ILE A 127 18.06 -6.20 -12.45
CA ILE A 127 16.85 -5.98 -13.24
C ILE A 127 16.43 -7.19 -14.11
N LYS A 128 17.32 -8.18 -14.28
CA LYS A 128 17.05 -9.42 -15.01
C LYS A 128 16.38 -10.49 -14.15
N HIS A 129 16.31 -10.29 -12.83
CA HIS A 129 15.70 -11.24 -11.92
C HIS A 129 14.23 -11.48 -12.29
N LYS A 130 13.84 -12.74 -12.45
CA LYS A 130 12.53 -13.15 -12.99
C LYS A 130 11.37 -12.70 -12.13
N ASP A 131 11.59 -12.52 -10.82
CA ASP A 131 10.57 -12.01 -9.91
C ASP A 131 10.09 -10.59 -10.29
N PHE A 132 10.88 -9.80 -11.02
CA PHE A 132 10.45 -8.48 -11.47
C PHE A 132 9.58 -8.52 -12.73
N GLU A 133 9.56 -9.62 -13.48
CA GLU A 133 8.78 -9.77 -14.72
C GLU A 133 9.02 -8.61 -15.72
N GLY A 134 10.26 -8.10 -15.77
CA GLY A 134 10.65 -6.97 -16.62
C GLY A 134 10.20 -5.58 -16.13
N ARG A 135 9.61 -5.47 -14.93
CA ARG A 135 9.18 -4.19 -14.34
C ARG A 135 10.29 -3.43 -13.62
N ALA A 136 11.45 -4.05 -13.42
CA ALA A 136 12.63 -3.37 -12.92
C ALA A 136 13.48 -2.85 -14.09
N VAL A 137 13.87 -1.57 -14.02
CA VAL A 137 14.68 -0.91 -15.04
C VAL A 137 15.75 -0.03 -14.40
N TRP A 138 16.84 0.22 -15.13
CA TRP A 138 17.88 1.15 -14.67
C TRP A 138 17.43 2.59 -14.77
N GLY A 139 17.69 3.32 -13.68
CA GLY A 139 17.55 4.76 -13.59
C GLY A 139 18.88 5.45 -13.77
N LYS A 140 19.70 5.42 -12.72
CA LYS A 140 20.99 6.12 -12.67
C LYS A 140 21.97 5.47 -11.69
N THR A 141 23.22 5.35 -12.11
CA THR A 141 24.36 5.16 -11.21
C THR A 141 25.02 6.50 -10.93
N ILE A 142 25.07 6.87 -9.64
CA ILE A 142 25.59 8.17 -9.17
C ILE A 142 27.11 8.12 -8.93
N PRO A 143 27.67 7.16 -8.19
CA PRO A 143 29.11 7.12 -7.94
C PRO A 143 29.87 6.92 -9.24
N LYS A 144 30.91 7.73 -9.46
CA LYS A 144 31.73 7.66 -10.68
C LYS A 144 32.54 6.36 -10.70
N GLY A 145 32.63 5.74 -11.87
CA GLY A 145 33.43 4.53 -12.08
C GLY A 145 32.72 3.21 -11.73
N LEU A 146 31.47 3.27 -11.28
CA LEU A 146 30.63 2.10 -11.10
C LEU A 146 29.74 1.86 -12.33
N SER A 147 29.40 0.59 -12.56
CA SER A 147 28.47 0.15 -13.60
C SER A 147 27.03 0.12 -13.10
N ASP A 148 26.10 0.06 -14.05
CA ASP A 148 24.69 -0.24 -13.84
C ASP A 148 24.51 -1.73 -13.48
N GLU A 149 25.00 -2.10 -12.31
CA GLU A 149 24.96 -3.45 -11.74
C GLU A 149 24.72 -3.38 -10.22
N ASP A 150 24.04 -4.39 -9.66
CA ASP A 150 23.97 -4.59 -8.21
C ASP A 150 25.01 -5.62 -7.80
N GLU A 151 26.09 -5.14 -7.17
CA GLU A 151 27.21 -5.97 -6.72
C GLU A 151 27.03 -6.47 -5.27
N ASN A 152 26.01 -5.99 -4.56
CA ASN A 152 25.79 -6.28 -3.15
C ASN A 152 24.59 -7.21 -2.90
N GLY A 153 23.49 -6.96 -3.63
CA GLY A 153 22.23 -7.69 -3.49
C GLY A 153 21.19 -7.00 -2.61
N HIS A 154 21.62 -6.06 -1.76
CA HIS A 154 20.73 -5.34 -0.85
C HIS A 154 19.62 -4.57 -1.60
N GLY A 155 19.96 -3.85 -2.66
CA GLY A 155 18.99 -3.13 -3.47
C GLY A 155 18.05 -4.05 -4.24
N THR A 156 18.53 -5.18 -4.76
CA THR A 156 17.68 -6.23 -5.36
C THR A 156 16.68 -6.80 -4.34
N HIS A 157 17.11 -7.04 -3.10
CA HIS A 157 16.24 -7.53 -2.03
C HIS A 157 15.13 -6.53 -1.71
N CYS A 158 15.49 -5.26 -1.50
CA CYS A 158 14.56 -4.18 -1.22
C CYS A 158 13.56 -4.01 -2.37
N ALA A 159 14.03 -3.97 -3.62
CA ALA A 159 13.19 -3.90 -4.80
C ALA A 159 12.22 -5.09 -4.90
N GLY A 160 12.69 -6.29 -4.58
CA GLY A 160 11.86 -7.51 -4.52
C GLY A 160 10.72 -7.37 -3.53
N THR A 161 10.97 -6.79 -2.36
CA THR A 161 9.96 -6.56 -1.32
C THR A 161 8.99 -5.43 -1.71
N VAL A 162 9.45 -4.40 -2.41
CA VAL A 162 8.55 -3.36 -2.95
C VAL A 162 7.57 -3.96 -3.96
N GLY A 163 8.08 -4.61 -5.01
CA GLY A 163 7.29 -4.86 -6.23
C GLY A 163 7.54 -6.17 -6.95
N GLY A 164 8.27 -7.12 -6.36
CA GLY A 164 8.43 -8.47 -6.91
C GLY A 164 7.10 -9.22 -7.08
N LYS A 165 7.03 -10.14 -8.05
CA LYS A 165 5.87 -11.00 -8.30
C LYS A 165 5.56 -11.87 -7.08
N THR A 166 6.57 -12.48 -6.48
CA THR A 166 6.44 -13.43 -5.37
C THR A 166 6.59 -12.73 -4.03
N TYR A 167 7.56 -11.83 -3.93
CA TYR A 167 7.97 -11.20 -2.67
C TYR A 167 7.43 -9.78 -2.47
N GLY A 168 6.87 -9.19 -3.51
CA GLY A 168 6.46 -7.79 -3.52
C GLY A 168 5.06 -7.52 -2.99
N VAL A 169 4.93 -6.36 -2.38
CA VAL A 169 3.64 -5.75 -1.98
C VAL A 169 2.93 -5.18 -3.22
N ALA A 170 3.56 -4.25 -3.93
CA ALA A 170 3.03 -3.57 -5.10
C ALA A 170 3.38 -4.34 -6.39
N LYS A 171 2.72 -5.47 -6.61
CA LYS A 171 3.04 -6.42 -7.70
C LYS A 171 2.87 -5.86 -9.13
N LYS A 172 2.43 -4.62 -9.31
CA LYS A 172 2.31 -3.93 -10.60
C LYS A 172 3.11 -2.62 -10.68
N ALA A 173 3.88 -2.28 -9.64
CA ALA A 173 4.78 -1.14 -9.68
C ALA A 173 5.95 -1.34 -10.65
N THR A 174 6.41 -0.22 -11.22
CA THR A 174 7.68 -0.14 -11.95
C THR A 174 8.78 0.22 -10.96
N LEU A 175 9.86 -0.56 -10.95
CA LEU A 175 10.98 -0.40 -10.03
C LEU A 175 12.13 0.29 -10.79
N ILE A 176 12.59 1.44 -10.29
CA ILE A 176 13.67 2.21 -10.90
C ILE A 176 14.91 2.09 -10.03
N ALA A 177 15.98 1.46 -10.56
CA ALA A 177 17.25 1.34 -9.85
C ALA A 177 18.01 2.66 -9.84
N VAL A 178 18.29 3.20 -8.65
CA VAL A 178 19.16 4.37 -8.46
C VAL A 178 20.31 3.96 -7.56
N ARG A 179 21.48 3.71 -8.15
CA ARG A 179 22.66 3.24 -7.43
C ARG A 179 23.39 4.43 -6.80
N VAL A 180 23.44 4.45 -5.47
CA VAL A 180 24.17 5.42 -4.64
C VAL A 180 25.16 4.76 -3.68
N LEU A 181 25.09 3.43 -3.54
CA LEU A 181 25.97 2.61 -2.72
C LEU A 181 26.87 1.71 -3.60
N ASN A 182 28.08 1.43 -3.14
CA ASN A 182 29.04 0.53 -3.78
C ASN A 182 28.75 -0.95 -3.47
N GLY A 183 29.59 -1.88 -3.96
CA GLY A 183 29.46 -3.32 -3.70
C GLY A 183 29.56 -3.74 -2.23
N GLU A 184 30.09 -2.88 -1.36
CA GLU A 184 30.14 -3.09 0.10
C GLU A 184 28.89 -2.53 0.81
N GLY A 185 27.91 -1.99 0.07
CA GLY A 185 26.72 -1.37 0.64
C GLY A 185 26.99 0.01 1.26
N SER A 186 28.09 0.67 0.89
CA SER A 186 28.51 1.96 1.44
C SER A 186 28.50 3.06 0.37
N GLY A 187 28.20 4.29 0.79
CA GLY A 187 28.15 5.45 -0.09
C GLY A 187 28.21 6.76 0.67
N SER A 188 28.45 7.86 -0.05
CA SER A 188 28.55 9.19 0.54
C SER A 188 27.17 9.86 0.63
N ASN A 189 26.96 10.74 1.63
CA ASN A 189 25.76 11.57 1.68
C ASN A 189 25.59 12.42 0.41
N SER A 190 26.68 12.84 -0.23
CA SER A 190 26.63 13.56 -1.52
C SER A 190 26.05 12.71 -2.64
N ASP A 191 26.38 11.42 -2.72
CA ASP A 191 25.82 10.52 -3.73
C ASP A 191 24.35 10.22 -3.46
N VAL A 192 23.98 10.03 -2.19
CA VAL A 192 22.58 9.85 -1.77
C VAL A 192 21.74 11.08 -2.15
N ILE A 193 22.22 12.28 -1.83
CA ILE A 193 21.55 13.54 -2.18
C ILE A 193 21.39 13.66 -3.71
N ALA A 194 22.45 13.38 -4.48
CA ALA A 194 22.39 13.43 -5.94
C ALA A 194 21.42 12.37 -6.51
N GLY A 195 21.32 11.20 -5.90
CA GLY A 195 20.33 10.17 -6.24
C GLY A 195 18.90 10.64 -6.00
N ILE A 196 18.62 11.28 -4.86
CA ILE A 196 17.30 11.86 -4.55
C ILE A 196 16.96 12.95 -5.57
N GLU A 197 17.88 13.88 -5.81
CA GLU A 197 17.67 14.96 -6.79
C GLU A 197 17.37 14.41 -8.19
N TRP A 198 18.09 13.37 -8.62
CA TRP A 198 17.86 12.73 -9.91
C TRP A 198 16.48 12.06 -9.98
N ALA A 199 16.08 11.32 -8.93
CA ALA A 199 14.78 10.65 -8.88
C ALA A 199 13.60 11.64 -8.92
N VAL A 200 13.73 12.77 -8.22
CA VAL A 200 12.74 13.86 -8.25
C VAL A 200 12.63 14.44 -9.67
N LYS A 201 13.77 14.71 -10.33
CA LYS A 201 13.84 15.32 -11.67
C LYS A 201 13.42 14.38 -12.81
N ASP A 202 13.48 13.06 -12.60
CA ASP A 202 13.17 12.08 -13.63
C ASP A 202 11.76 12.25 -14.22
N GLN A 203 11.62 12.29 -15.53
CA GLN A 203 10.33 12.61 -16.20
C GLN A 203 9.63 11.36 -16.76
N ARG A 204 10.02 10.15 -16.32
CA ARG A 204 9.33 8.93 -16.74
C ARG A 204 7.85 9.03 -16.35
N TYR A 205 6.99 8.75 -17.31
CA TYR A 205 5.54 8.77 -17.11
C TYR A 205 5.14 7.80 -15.98
N GLY A 206 4.25 8.26 -15.11
CA GLY A 206 3.67 7.49 -14.03
C GLY A 206 2.57 8.29 -13.33
N SER A 207 1.61 7.59 -12.72
CA SER A 207 0.53 8.19 -11.92
C SER A 207 1.01 8.68 -10.54
N GLY A 208 2.20 8.25 -10.11
CA GLY A 208 2.81 8.66 -8.85
C GLY A 208 4.29 8.28 -8.74
N LYS A 209 4.96 8.85 -7.73
CA LYS A 209 6.37 8.58 -7.42
C LYS A 209 6.55 8.22 -5.96
N VAL A 210 7.28 7.14 -5.71
CA VAL A 210 7.74 6.75 -4.38
C VAL A 210 9.26 6.62 -4.41
N ILE A 211 9.95 7.18 -3.42
CA ILE A 211 11.37 6.90 -3.15
C ILE A 211 11.43 5.96 -1.95
N SER A 212 12.10 4.82 -2.12
CA SER A 212 12.43 3.90 -1.03
C SER A 212 13.93 3.97 -0.76
N MET A 213 14.30 4.30 0.47
CA MET A 213 15.69 4.41 0.91
C MET A 213 15.94 3.50 2.10
N SER A 214 16.53 2.34 1.83
CA SER A 214 16.89 1.34 2.83
C SER A 214 18.31 1.53 3.36
N LEU A 215 18.68 2.79 3.59
CA LEU A 215 20.01 3.25 3.99
C LEU A 215 19.92 4.26 5.13
N GLY A 216 21.03 4.49 5.81
CA GLY A 216 21.12 5.49 6.86
C GLY A 216 22.52 5.62 7.42
N GLY A 217 22.73 6.65 8.22
CA GLY A 217 24.00 6.92 8.87
C GLY A 217 23.89 7.98 9.95
N LEU A 218 25.03 8.58 10.28
CA LEU A 218 25.09 9.68 11.24
C LEU A 218 24.24 10.88 10.78
N PRO A 219 23.79 11.73 11.72
CA PRO A 219 23.00 12.93 11.43
C PRO A 219 23.59 13.80 10.31
N SER A 220 22.74 14.18 9.36
CA SER A 220 23.10 15.04 8.23
C SER A 220 21.96 16.01 7.92
N PRO A 221 22.02 17.27 8.41
CA PRO A 221 20.95 18.25 8.20
C PRO A 221 20.61 18.48 6.72
N THR A 222 21.63 18.49 5.85
CA THR A 222 21.43 18.66 4.41
C THR A 222 20.68 17.49 3.79
N LEU A 223 20.98 16.25 4.19
CA LEU A 223 20.25 15.08 3.70
C LEU A 223 18.78 15.13 4.15
N ASP A 224 18.54 15.48 5.41
CA ASP A 224 17.17 15.61 5.94
C ASP A 224 16.38 16.69 5.19
N GLU A 225 17.00 17.84 4.92
CA GLU A 225 16.38 18.92 4.15
C GLU A 225 16.03 18.49 2.73
N VAL A 226 16.94 17.77 2.04
CA VAL A 226 16.72 17.26 0.69
C VAL A 226 15.57 16.24 0.66
N VAL A 227 15.49 15.36 1.66
CA VAL A 227 14.38 14.42 1.83
C VAL A 227 13.05 15.15 2.01
N ASN A 228 13.02 16.15 2.89
CA ASN A 228 11.82 16.96 3.11
C ASN A 228 11.39 17.71 1.84
N LYS A 229 12.34 18.26 1.08
CA LYS A 229 12.09 18.93 -0.19
C LYS A 229 11.59 17.97 -1.28
N ALA A 230 12.03 16.72 -1.29
CA ALA A 230 11.50 15.70 -2.19
C ALA A 230 10.02 15.43 -1.90
N VAL A 231 9.63 15.39 -0.62
CA VAL A 231 8.22 15.27 -0.22
C VAL A 231 7.41 16.48 -0.65
N ASP A 232 7.93 17.70 -0.45
CA ASP A 232 7.28 18.94 -0.91
C ASP A 232 7.13 19.02 -2.43
N ALA A 233 7.98 18.32 -3.18
CA ALA A 233 7.87 18.18 -4.64
C ALA A 233 6.84 17.13 -5.08
N GLY A 234 6.07 16.55 -4.15
CA GLY A 234 5.00 15.59 -4.43
C GLY A 234 5.46 14.13 -4.53
N VAL A 235 6.65 13.80 -4.03
CA VAL A 235 7.16 12.42 -3.99
C VAL A 235 6.92 11.81 -2.61
N VAL A 236 6.36 10.60 -2.54
CA VAL A 236 6.30 9.88 -1.25
C VAL A 236 7.70 9.35 -0.94
N VAL A 237 8.29 9.71 0.21
CA VAL A 237 9.61 9.22 0.59
C VAL A 237 9.49 8.32 1.82
N VAL A 238 10.01 7.09 1.71
CA VAL A 238 10.01 6.08 2.77
C VAL A 238 11.46 5.74 3.12
N VAL A 239 11.79 5.79 4.41
CA VAL A 239 13.15 5.62 4.91
C VAL A 239 13.23 4.58 6.03
N ALA A 240 14.35 3.87 6.09
CA ALA A 240 14.64 2.95 7.19
C ALA A 240 14.99 3.71 8.48
N ALA A 241 14.53 3.23 9.63
CA ALA A 241 14.82 3.86 10.93
C ALA A 241 16.26 3.65 11.44
N GLY A 242 16.98 2.64 10.95
CA GLY A 242 18.31 2.23 11.42
C GLY A 242 18.27 1.04 12.38
N ASN A 243 19.43 0.39 12.57
CA ASN A 243 19.55 -0.96 13.14
C ASN A 243 20.42 -1.02 14.41
N GLU A 244 20.51 0.08 15.16
CA GLU A 244 21.43 0.20 16.30
C GLU A 244 20.72 0.15 17.67
N SER A 245 19.41 -0.16 17.69
CA SER A 245 18.56 -0.20 18.89
C SER A 245 18.61 1.10 19.72
N ARG A 246 18.66 2.25 19.04
CA ARG A 246 18.72 3.59 19.65
C ARG A 246 17.58 4.48 19.15
N ASP A 247 17.53 5.72 19.66
CA ASP A 247 16.59 6.72 19.18
C ASP A 247 16.85 7.07 17.70
N ALA A 248 15.84 6.89 16.84
CA ALA A 248 15.89 7.17 15.40
C ALA A 248 16.17 8.65 15.10
N ASN A 249 15.91 9.55 16.05
CA ASN A 249 16.25 10.97 15.93
C ASN A 249 17.77 11.24 15.86
N THR A 250 18.60 10.22 16.15
CA THR A 250 20.07 10.28 16.07
C THR A 250 20.64 9.79 14.73
N ALA A 251 19.79 9.54 13.73
CA ALA A 251 20.21 9.07 12.42
C ALA A 251 19.52 9.85 11.28
N SER A 252 20.23 9.99 10.17
CA SER A 252 19.67 10.53 8.91
C SER A 252 19.67 9.43 7.85
N PRO A 253 18.63 9.36 7.00
CA PRO A 253 17.49 10.27 6.89
C PRO A 253 16.32 9.98 7.85
N ALA A 254 16.45 9.03 8.79
CA ALA A 254 15.38 8.63 9.71
C ALA A 254 14.74 9.78 10.52
N ARG A 255 15.49 10.85 10.80
CA ARG A 255 14.99 12.04 11.52
C ARG A 255 14.36 13.11 10.63
N ALA A 256 14.33 12.93 9.30
CA ALA A 256 13.70 13.87 8.39
C ALA A 256 12.19 13.96 8.66
N GLU A 257 11.69 15.17 8.85
CA GLU A 257 10.33 15.41 9.38
C GLU A 257 9.19 14.94 8.47
N LYS A 258 9.39 14.96 7.15
CA LYS A 258 8.30 14.70 6.18
C LYS A 258 8.35 13.30 5.57
N ALA A 259 9.41 12.54 5.80
CA ALA A 259 9.51 11.16 5.32
C ALA A 259 8.66 10.24 6.19
N ILE A 260 8.30 9.07 5.63
CA ILE A 260 7.74 7.97 6.40
C ILE A 260 8.91 7.12 6.91
N THR A 261 9.22 7.21 8.18
CA THR A 261 10.31 6.48 8.82
C THR A 261 9.79 5.16 9.40
N VAL A 262 10.43 4.07 8.99
CA VAL A 262 9.94 2.70 9.21
C VAL A 262 10.84 1.91 10.15
N GLY A 263 10.28 1.53 11.30
CA GLY A 263 10.87 0.56 12.22
C GLY A 263 10.59 -0.89 11.83
N ALA A 264 11.36 -1.83 12.38
CA ALA A 264 11.23 -3.25 12.07
C ALA A 264 10.53 -4.05 13.19
N THR A 265 9.63 -4.95 12.80
CA THR A 265 9.06 -5.99 13.67
C THR A 265 9.43 -7.39 13.20
N ASN A 266 9.33 -8.34 14.12
CA ASN A 266 9.42 -9.77 13.84
C ASN A 266 8.01 -10.37 13.66
N ILE A 267 7.96 -11.68 13.34
CA ILE A 267 6.71 -12.40 13.10
C ILE A 267 5.78 -12.48 14.31
N LYS A 268 6.28 -12.23 15.53
CA LYS A 268 5.51 -12.27 16.78
C LYS A 268 4.87 -10.91 17.13
N ASP A 269 4.94 -9.93 16.21
CA ASP A 269 4.53 -8.53 16.43
C ASP A 269 5.35 -7.82 17.51
N GLU A 270 6.60 -8.24 17.72
CA GLU A 270 7.54 -7.56 18.61
C GLU A 270 8.45 -6.66 17.78
N ARG A 271 8.87 -5.51 18.34
CA ARG A 271 9.95 -4.72 17.74
C ARG A 271 11.17 -5.62 17.59
N ALA A 272 11.73 -5.70 16.38
CA ALA A 272 12.96 -6.43 16.15
C ALA A 272 14.07 -5.85 17.02
N TYR A 273 14.87 -6.70 17.67
CA TYR A 273 15.79 -6.28 18.73
C TYR A 273 16.80 -5.20 18.28
N PHE A 274 17.13 -5.16 16.99
CA PHE A 274 18.04 -4.18 16.37
C PHE A 274 17.34 -2.88 15.97
N SER A 275 16.01 -2.85 15.80
CA SER A 275 15.32 -1.67 15.23
C SER A 275 15.52 -0.45 16.11
N ASN A 276 15.88 0.68 15.52
CA ASN A 276 15.76 1.97 16.20
C ASN A 276 14.30 2.24 16.61
N TRP A 277 14.13 3.14 17.58
CA TRP A 277 12.86 3.46 18.26
C TRP A 277 12.73 4.98 18.44
N GLY A 278 11.61 5.44 19.01
CA GLY A 278 11.41 6.85 19.36
C GLY A 278 10.35 7.55 18.52
N LEU A 279 10.16 8.85 18.76
CA LEU A 279 9.08 9.64 18.18
C LEU A 279 9.23 9.91 16.69
N LYS A 280 10.40 9.63 16.11
CA LYS A 280 10.64 9.71 14.67
C LYS A 280 10.19 8.47 13.91
N ILE A 281 9.67 7.43 14.58
CA ILE A 281 9.09 6.27 13.89
C ILE A 281 7.62 6.55 13.59
N ASP A 282 7.24 6.60 12.31
CA ASP A 282 5.85 6.74 11.91
C ASP A 282 5.11 5.40 11.96
N VAL A 283 5.80 4.33 11.56
CA VAL A 283 5.19 3.00 11.43
C VAL A 283 6.23 1.89 11.61
N PHE A 284 5.78 0.73 12.06
CA PHE A 284 6.56 -0.50 12.06
C PHE A 284 6.08 -1.44 10.96
N ALA A 285 7.02 -2.16 10.33
CA ALA A 285 6.73 -3.17 9.33
C ALA A 285 7.63 -4.41 9.49
N PRO A 286 7.26 -5.54 8.86
CA PRO A 286 8.09 -6.75 8.86
C PRO A 286 9.53 -6.50 8.42
N GLY A 287 10.49 -6.71 9.32
CA GLY A 287 11.90 -6.44 9.04
C GLY A 287 12.88 -7.48 9.56
N GLN A 288 12.44 -8.51 10.30
CA GLN A 288 13.30 -9.60 10.75
C GLN A 288 13.00 -10.89 9.96
N ASP A 289 14.02 -11.54 9.42
CA ASP A 289 13.92 -12.78 8.65
C ASP A 289 12.98 -12.62 7.45
N ILE A 290 13.26 -11.63 6.61
CA ILE A 290 12.48 -11.30 5.42
C ILE A 290 13.13 -11.93 4.19
N LYS A 291 12.39 -12.83 3.54
CA LYS A 291 12.79 -13.45 2.28
C LYS A 291 12.40 -12.59 1.09
N SER A 292 13.34 -12.33 0.18
CA SER A 292 13.11 -11.61 -1.08
C SER A 292 14.07 -12.06 -2.19
N ALA A 293 13.97 -11.44 -3.36
CA ALA A 293 14.89 -11.60 -4.49
C ALA A 293 16.34 -11.24 -4.11
N TRP A 294 17.31 -11.82 -4.80
CA TRP A 294 18.74 -11.60 -4.55
C TRP A 294 19.56 -11.60 -5.85
N ILE A 295 20.83 -11.26 -5.74
CA ILE A 295 21.81 -11.32 -6.84
C ILE A 295 22.41 -12.73 -6.99
N GLY A 296 23.21 -12.94 -8.05
CA GLY A 296 23.93 -14.18 -8.32
C GLY A 296 23.26 -15.10 -9.35
N SER A 297 21.93 -15.02 -9.48
CA SER A 297 21.19 -15.60 -10.62
C SER A 297 19.85 -14.88 -10.79
N ASP A 298 19.14 -15.17 -11.89
CA ASP A 298 17.83 -14.56 -12.17
C ASP A 298 16.69 -15.12 -11.29
N ASP A 299 16.96 -16.11 -10.44
CA ASP A 299 15.99 -16.73 -9.51
C ASP A 299 16.51 -16.76 -8.05
N ALA A 300 17.63 -16.09 -7.77
CA ALA A 300 18.26 -16.12 -6.46
C ALA A 300 17.39 -15.47 -5.39
N THR A 301 17.40 -16.02 -4.18
CA THR A 301 16.65 -15.44 -3.05
C THR A 301 17.51 -15.43 -1.81
N ASN A 302 17.24 -14.50 -0.91
CA ASN A 302 17.93 -14.43 0.37
C ASN A 302 16.97 -14.00 1.49
N THR A 303 17.26 -14.45 2.71
CA THR A 303 16.52 -14.07 3.91
C THR A 303 17.45 -13.26 4.80
N ILE A 304 17.14 -11.98 4.97
CA ILE A 304 17.94 -11.05 5.77
C ILE A 304 17.05 -10.21 6.68
N SER A 305 17.68 -9.50 7.61
CA SER A 305 17.02 -8.71 8.65
C SER A 305 17.52 -7.27 8.65
N GLY A 306 16.62 -6.33 8.82
CA GLY A 306 16.91 -4.91 8.95
C GLY A 306 15.66 -4.04 8.86
N THR A 307 15.73 -2.81 9.35
CA THR A 307 14.77 -1.75 8.99
C THR A 307 14.79 -1.48 7.49
N SER A 308 15.90 -1.78 6.83
CA SER A 308 16.04 -1.89 5.37
C SER A 308 15.08 -2.88 4.71
N MET A 309 14.61 -3.91 5.41
CA MET A 309 13.60 -4.85 4.90
C MET A 309 12.17 -4.44 5.29
N ALA A 310 12.02 -3.64 6.36
CA ALA A 310 10.75 -3.05 6.76
C ALA A 310 10.34 -1.88 5.84
N CYS A 311 11.27 -0.98 5.53
CA CYS A 311 11.10 0.17 4.62
C CYS A 311 10.41 -0.19 3.28
N PRO A 312 10.86 -1.21 2.50
CA PRO A 312 10.27 -1.53 1.22
C PRO A 312 8.84 -2.10 1.30
N HIS A 313 8.44 -2.70 2.43
CA HIS A 313 7.03 -3.08 2.62
C HIS A 313 6.14 -1.83 2.60
N ILE A 314 6.53 -0.78 3.33
CA ILE A 314 5.77 0.47 3.39
C ILE A 314 5.85 1.24 2.07
N ALA A 315 6.99 1.24 1.38
CA ALA A 315 7.09 1.81 0.04
C ALA A 315 6.15 1.14 -0.96
N GLY A 316 6.00 -0.19 -0.91
CA GLY A 316 5.03 -0.92 -1.72
C GLY A 316 3.57 -0.65 -1.31
N ILE A 317 3.28 -0.49 -0.01
CA ILE A 317 1.95 -0.07 0.45
C ILE A 317 1.64 1.33 -0.10
N ALA A 318 2.56 2.29 0.05
CA ALA A 318 2.41 3.64 -0.48
C ALA A 318 2.15 3.64 -2.00
N ALA A 319 2.92 2.85 -2.76
CA ALA A 319 2.72 2.70 -4.19
C ALA A 319 1.32 2.13 -4.53
N THR A 320 0.82 1.21 -3.72
CA THR A 320 -0.55 0.65 -3.87
C THR A 320 -1.63 1.67 -3.53
N PHE A 321 -1.37 2.59 -2.61
CA PHE A 321 -2.33 3.63 -2.22
C PHE A 321 -2.46 4.74 -3.27
N ILE A 322 -1.37 5.06 -3.97
CA ILE A 322 -1.34 6.17 -4.96
C ILE A 322 -1.47 5.70 -6.41
N SER A 323 -1.67 4.40 -6.64
CA SER A 323 -1.92 3.81 -7.97
C SER A 323 -3.37 3.93 -8.41
#